data_AF-A0A925J7P9-F1
#
_entry.id   AF-A0A925J7P9-F1
#
_cell.length_a   1.000
_cell.length_b   1.000
_cell.length_c   1.000
_cell.angle_alpha   90.00
_cell.angle_beta   90.00
_cell.angle_gamma   90.00
#
_symmetry.space_group_name_H-M   'P 1'
#
loop_
_entity.id
_entity.type
_entity.pdbx_description
1 polymer ?
#
loop_
_entity_poly.entity_id
_entity_poly.type
_entity_poly.pdbx_seq_one_letter_code
_entity_poly.pdbx_strand_id
1 'polypeptide(L)'
;MKKILFSMVTILIIGCAATPAQTPEFTYQGRLLDGSLPASGTYEMRFRLFDAESAGTQQPQPAPITLDFTVTGGNPVTVANGVFTVKLDFTASAFPGAARFLEIGVRKTTDP
;
A
#
# COMPACT_ATOMS: atom_id res chain seq x y z
N MET A 1 -62.19 32.76 8.42
CA MET A 1 -61.54 32.23 9.64
C MET A 1 -60.23 31.54 9.25
N LYS A 2 -59.11 32.03 9.80
CA LYS A 2 -57.75 31.47 9.96
C LYS A 2 -57.17 30.56 8.84
N LYS A 3 -56.26 31.12 8.03
CA LYS A 3 -55.32 30.40 7.15
C LYS A 3 -54.13 29.92 7.99
N ILE A 4 -53.87 28.61 8.06
CA ILE A 4 -52.71 28.04 8.77
C ILE A 4 -51.67 27.69 7.72
N LEU A 5 -50.59 28.46 7.69
CA LEU A 5 -49.44 28.25 6.80
C LEU A 5 -48.46 27.31 7.52
N PHE A 6 -48.41 26.04 7.11
CA PHE A 6 -47.41 25.08 7.62
C PHE A 6 -46.09 25.30 6.84
N SER A 7 -45.14 25.99 7.46
CA SER A 7 -43.79 26.17 6.89
C SER A 7 -43.00 24.87 7.07
N MET A 8 -42.80 24.13 5.97
CA MET A 8 -41.97 22.92 5.94
C MET A 8 -40.49 23.34 5.88
N VAL A 9 -39.79 23.28 7.02
CA VAL A 9 -38.34 23.51 7.07
C VAL A 9 -37.63 22.24 6.62
N THR A 10 -37.10 22.26 5.40
CA THR A 10 -36.24 21.19 4.88
C THR A 10 -34.82 21.39 5.43
N ILE A 11 -34.38 20.50 6.32
CA ILE A 11 -32.98 20.41 6.74
C ILE A 11 -32.21 19.69 5.63
N LEU A 12 -31.34 20.41 4.92
CA LEU A 12 -30.37 19.85 3.99
C LEU A 12 -29.19 19.30 4.80
N ILE A 13 -29.16 17.99 5.03
CA ILE A 13 -27.98 17.32 5.58
C ILE A 13 -26.95 17.24 4.46
N ILE A 14 -26.02 18.20 4.42
CA ILE A 14 -24.83 18.12 3.57
C ILE A 14 -23.93 17.07 4.21
N GLY A 15 -24.05 15.83 3.76
CA GLY A 15 -23.11 14.77 4.11
C GLY A 15 -21.74 15.14 3.56
N CYS A 16 -20.80 15.50 4.44
CA CYS A 16 -19.40 15.58 4.08
C CYS A 16 -18.91 14.15 3.84
N ALA A 17 -19.07 13.64 2.62
CA ALA A 17 -18.38 12.45 2.20
C ALA A 17 -16.88 12.78 2.20
N ALA A 18 -16.17 12.30 3.22
CA ALA A 18 -14.72 12.22 3.16
C ALA A 18 -14.41 11.26 2.02
N THR A 19 -14.14 11.80 0.83
CA THR A 19 -13.51 11.03 -0.23
C THR A 19 -12.08 10.79 0.21
N PRO A 20 -11.61 9.54 0.40
CA PRO A 20 -10.18 9.28 0.44
C PRO A 20 -9.53 9.89 -0.81
N ALA A 21 -8.84 11.02 -0.62
CA ALA A 21 -8.16 11.77 -1.68
C ALA A 21 -6.86 11.07 -2.12
N GLN A 22 -6.39 10.08 -1.34
CA GLN A 22 -5.20 9.30 -1.63
C GLN A 22 -5.61 7.94 -2.19
N THR A 23 -5.11 7.63 -3.39
CA THR A 23 -5.16 6.25 -3.91
C THR A 23 -4.31 5.36 -3.00
N PRO A 24 -4.79 4.17 -2.59
CA PRO A 24 -4.02 3.26 -1.75
C PRO A 24 -2.80 2.66 -2.47
N GLU A 25 -2.75 2.86 -3.77
CA GLU A 25 -1.64 2.54 -4.62
C GLU A 25 -0.60 3.67 -4.63
N PHE A 26 0.66 3.30 -4.48
CA PHE A 26 1.79 4.21 -4.55
C PHE A 26 2.99 3.58 -5.24
N THR A 27 3.90 4.42 -5.74
CA THR A 27 5.18 3.99 -6.30
C THR A 27 6.24 3.95 -5.21
N TYR A 28 6.95 2.84 -5.10
CA TYR A 28 8.08 2.68 -4.20
C TYR A 28 9.37 2.54 -5.03
N GLN A 29 10.28 3.49 -4.87
CA GLN A 29 11.64 3.42 -5.43
C GLN A 29 12.63 3.13 -4.30
N GLY A 30 13.33 2.01 -4.42
CA GLY A 30 14.30 1.56 -3.43
C GLY A 30 15.70 1.44 -4.01
N ARG A 31 16.69 1.36 -3.10
CA ARG A 31 18.07 1.03 -3.42
C ARG A 31 18.44 -0.31 -2.79
N LEU A 32 18.97 -1.22 -3.60
CA LEU A 32 19.48 -2.53 -3.20
C LEU A 32 20.98 -2.59 -3.43
N LEU A 33 21.70 -3.01 -2.40
CA LEU A 33 23.12 -3.33 -2.46
C LEU A 33 23.30 -4.84 -2.30
N ASP A 34 24.26 -5.39 -3.03
CA ASP A 34 24.79 -6.74 -2.81
C ASP A 34 26.17 -6.58 -2.16
N GLY A 35 26.21 -6.74 -0.84
CA GLY A 35 27.32 -6.27 -0.01
C GLY A 35 27.51 -4.76 -0.12
N SER A 36 28.67 -4.32 -0.62
CA SER A 36 28.98 -2.89 -0.82
C SER A 36 28.72 -2.39 -2.25
N LEU A 37 28.34 -3.27 -3.17
CA LEU A 37 28.17 -2.92 -4.58
C LEU A 37 26.67 -2.75 -4.93
N PRO A 38 26.31 -1.82 -5.82
CA PRO A 38 24.93 -1.72 -6.31
C PRO A 38 24.51 -3.01 -7.01
N ALA A 39 23.38 -3.58 -6.58
CA ALA A 39 22.84 -4.79 -7.17
C ALA A 39 22.39 -4.56 -8.62
N SER A 40 22.43 -5.59 -9.46
CA SER A 40 21.86 -5.56 -10.81
C SER A 40 21.34 -6.92 -11.22
N GLY A 41 20.24 -6.95 -11.96
CA GLY A 41 19.59 -8.17 -12.44
C GLY A 41 18.14 -8.28 -11.99
N THR A 42 17.59 -9.49 -12.10
CA THR A 42 16.20 -9.79 -11.76
C THR A 42 16.11 -10.39 -10.35
N TYR A 43 15.17 -9.86 -9.57
CA TYR A 43 14.93 -10.23 -8.19
C TYR A 43 13.46 -10.56 -7.99
N GLU A 44 13.22 -11.50 -7.09
CA GLU A 44 11.91 -11.70 -6.51
C GLU A 44 11.81 -10.86 -5.24
N MET A 45 10.69 -10.14 -5.11
CA MET A 45 10.47 -9.24 -3.99
C MET A 45 9.08 -9.45 -3.40
N ARG A 46 9.01 -9.34 -2.07
CA ARG A 46 7.78 -9.43 -1.31
C ARG A 46 7.62 -8.20 -0.45
N PHE A 47 6.42 -7.61 -0.44
CA PHE A 47 6.10 -6.44 0.35
C PHE A 47 4.93 -6.71 1.29
N ARG A 48 5.06 -6.27 2.54
CA ARG A 48 4.04 -6.39 3.58
C ARG A 48 4.02 -5.15 4.46
N LEU A 49 2.86 -4.81 5.01
CA LEU A 49 2.71 -3.74 5.98
C LEU A 49 2.48 -4.29 7.37
N PHE A 50 3.03 -3.64 8.38
CA PHE A 50 2.83 -3.94 9.80
C PHE A 50 2.39 -2.68 10.56
N ASP A 51 1.72 -2.87 11.70
CA ASP A 51 1.25 -1.78 12.58
C ASP A 51 2.30 -1.32 13.62
N ALA A 52 3.40 -2.06 13.78
CA ALA A 52 4.53 -1.70 14.64
C ALA A 52 5.86 -2.12 13.99
N GLU A 53 6.96 -1.46 14.37
CA GLU A 53 8.30 -1.72 13.86
C GLU A 53 8.81 -3.12 14.21
N SER A 54 8.48 -3.60 15.41
CA SER A 54 8.86 -4.91 15.92
C SER A 54 7.64 -5.57 16.56
N ALA A 55 7.50 -6.89 16.34
CA ALA A 55 6.37 -7.69 16.82
C ALA A 55 4.98 -7.16 16.43
N GLY A 56 4.87 -6.41 15.33
CA GLY A 56 3.60 -5.91 14.80
C GLY A 56 2.75 -7.00 14.14
N THR A 57 1.47 -6.69 13.94
CA THR A 57 0.54 -7.51 13.16
C THR A 57 0.50 -7.03 11.72
N GLN A 58 0.57 -7.97 10.76
CA GLN A 58 0.49 -7.64 9.34
C GLN A 58 -0.86 -6.98 9.01
N GLN A 59 -0.83 -5.93 8.19
CA GLN A 59 -1.98 -5.13 7.79
C GLN A 59 -2.31 -5.34 6.31
N PRO A 60 -3.57 -5.09 5.89
CA PRO A 60 -4.73 -4.77 6.74
C PRO A 60 -5.25 -5.97 7.53
N GLN A 61 -6.14 -5.73 8.50
CA GLN A 61 -6.88 -6.79 9.20
C GLN A 61 -8.38 -6.69 8.90
N PRO A 62 -9.13 -7.81 8.91
CA PRO A 62 -8.71 -9.17 9.26
C PRO A 62 -8.04 -9.96 8.11
N ALA A 63 -7.92 -9.35 6.93
CA ALA A 63 -7.37 -9.99 5.73
C ALA A 63 -6.04 -9.33 5.31
N PRO A 64 -4.89 -9.79 5.84
CA PRO A 64 -3.59 -9.22 5.48
C PRO A 64 -3.25 -9.41 4.01
N ILE A 65 -2.59 -8.40 3.45
CA ILE A 65 -2.17 -8.37 2.04
C ILE A 65 -0.66 -8.55 1.97
N THR A 66 -0.23 -9.48 1.12
CA THR A 66 1.16 -9.68 0.72
C THR A 66 1.25 -9.42 -0.77
N LEU A 67 2.16 -8.55 -1.19
CA LEU A 67 2.42 -8.29 -2.61
C LEU A 67 3.67 -9.05 -3.03
N ASP A 68 3.49 -10.06 -3.87
CA ASP A 68 4.56 -10.92 -4.39
C ASP A 68 4.90 -10.55 -5.84
N PHE A 69 6.17 -10.28 -6.08
CA PHE A 69 6.77 -10.05 -7.39
C PHE A 69 7.72 -11.20 -7.66
N THR A 70 7.28 -12.20 -8.43
CA THR A 70 7.99 -13.47 -8.60
C THR A 70 8.09 -13.86 -10.06
N VAL A 71 9.01 -14.76 -10.38
CA VAL A 71 9.10 -15.33 -11.73
C VAL A 71 7.83 -16.12 -12.06
N THR A 72 7.34 -16.92 -11.11
CA THR A 72 6.10 -17.70 -11.28
C THR A 72 4.89 -16.79 -11.47
N GLY A 73 4.85 -15.62 -10.82
CA GLY A 73 3.83 -14.59 -11.01
C GLY A 73 3.97 -13.78 -12.30
N GLY A 74 5.04 -14.00 -13.08
CA GLY A 74 5.30 -13.29 -14.34
C GLY A 74 5.67 -11.82 -14.16
N ASN A 75 5.98 -11.39 -12.94
CA ASN A 75 6.22 -10.00 -12.57
C ASN A 75 7.45 -9.81 -11.67
N PRO A 76 8.61 -10.44 -11.94
CA PRO A 76 9.79 -10.22 -11.11
C PRO A 76 10.31 -8.78 -11.26
N VAL A 77 11.02 -8.30 -10.25
CA VAL A 77 11.53 -6.92 -10.20
C VAL A 77 12.88 -6.83 -10.88
N THR A 78 13.03 -5.91 -11.83
CA THR A 78 14.34 -5.56 -12.40
C THR A 78 15.02 -4.52 -11.52
N VAL A 79 16.25 -4.81 -11.10
CA VAL A 79 17.14 -3.90 -10.38
C VAL A 79 18.26 -3.48 -11.35
N ALA A 80 18.47 -2.17 -11.50
CA ALA A 80 19.51 -1.62 -12.36
C ALA A 80 20.35 -0.60 -11.58
N ASN A 81 21.67 -0.80 -11.52
CA ASN A 81 22.59 0.06 -10.76
C ASN A 81 22.14 0.29 -9.31
N GLY A 82 21.61 -0.77 -8.69
CA GLY A 82 21.06 -0.79 -7.35
C GLY A 82 19.69 -0.15 -7.20
N VAL A 83 19.08 0.42 -8.24
CA VAL A 83 17.77 1.06 -8.14
C VAL A 83 16.68 0.13 -8.67
N PHE A 84 15.56 0.06 -7.95
CA PHE A 84 14.34 -0.60 -8.43
C PHE A 84 13.13 0.29 -8.18
N THR A 85 12.06 0.08 -8.95
CA THR A 85 10.80 0.79 -8.77
C THR A 85 9.66 -0.20 -8.94
N VAL A 86 8.73 -0.19 -8.00
CA VAL A 86 7.54 -1.04 -7.99
C VAL A 86 6.29 -0.21 -7.68
N LYS A 87 5.14 -0.71 -8.13
CA LYS A 87 3.83 -0.14 -7.81
C LYS A 87 3.19 -1.03 -6.75
N LEU A 88 2.89 -0.49 -5.58
CA LEU A 88 2.35 -1.23 -4.45
C LEU A 88 0.92 -0.79 -4.21
N ASP A 89 -0.02 -1.72 -4.22
CA ASP A 89 -1.42 -1.49 -3.87
C ASP A 89 -1.84 -2.41 -2.73
N PHE A 90 -1.92 -1.85 -1.51
CA PHE A 90 -2.41 -2.56 -0.32
C PHE A 90 -3.89 -2.28 -0.05
N THR A 91 -4.59 -1.62 -0.98
CA THR A 91 -5.98 -1.15 -0.84
C THR A 91 -6.19 -0.14 0.29
N ALA A 92 -7.34 0.54 0.29
CA ALA A 92 -7.61 1.64 1.23
C ALA A 92 -7.67 1.17 2.69
N SER A 93 -8.04 -0.09 2.95
CA SER A 93 -8.12 -0.65 4.31
C SER A 93 -6.77 -0.73 5.01
N ALA A 94 -5.66 -0.72 4.25
CA ALA A 94 -4.32 -0.69 4.81
C ALA A 94 -3.94 0.65 5.42
N PHE A 95 -4.59 1.76 5.05
CA PHE A 95 -4.18 3.12 5.44
C PHE A 95 -5.32 3.93 6.11
N PRO A 96 -5.78 3.54 7.31
CA PRO A 96 -6.81 4.27 8.05
C PRO A 96 -6.30 5.57 8.71
N GLY A 97 -5.08 6.04 8.39
CA GLY A 97 -4.40 7.17 9.02
C GLY A 97 -3.43 6.79 10.16
N ALA A 98 -3.39 5.52 10.56
CA ALA A 98 -2.38 4.99 11.47
C ALA A 98 -1.04 4.75 10.76
N ALA A 99 0.07 4.83 11.50
CA ALA A 99 1.40 4.52 10.98
C ALA A 99 1.50 3.09 10.45
N ARG A 100 2.34 2.89 9.43
CA ARG A 100 2.63 1.58 8.83
C ARG A 100 4.13 1.40 8.66
N PHE A 101 4.58 0.17 8.91
CA PHE A 101 5.96 -0.25 8.73
C PHE A 101 6.02 -1.21 7.54
N LEU A 102 6.84 -0.89 6.55
CA LEU A 102 6.99 -1.68 5.32
C LEU A 102 8.11 -2.71 5.50
N GLU A 103 7.76 -3.99 5.43
CA GLU A 103 8.73 -5.08 5.30
C GLU A 103 8.97 -5.36 3.81
N ILE A 104 10.24 -5.58 3.46
CA ILE A 104 10.66 -5.93 2.10
C ILE A 104 11.53 -7.19 2.17
N GLY A 105 10.99 -8.30 1.65
CA GLY A 105 11.75 -9.52 1.40
C GLY A 105 12.36 -9.48 0.00
N VAL A 106 13.65 -9.82 -0.12
CA VAL A 106 14.38 -9.78 -1.39
C VAL A 106 15.11 -11.10 -1.59
N ARG A 107 14.97 -11.68 -2.79
CA ARG A 107 15.71 -12.86 -3.25
C ARG A 107 16.19 -12.64 -4.67
N LYS A 108 17.46 -12.89 -4.97
CA LYS A 108 17.92 -12.88 -6.37
C LYS A 108 17.34 -14.10 -7.08
N THR A 109 16.79 -13.91 -8.27
CA THR A 109 16.09 -14.98 -8.99
C THR A 109 16.98 -16.20 -9.29
N THR A 110 18.28 -15.99 -9.41
CA THR A 110 19.26 -17.05 -9.71
C THR A 110 19.76 -17.79 -8.47
N ASP A 111 19.42 -17.32 -7.27
CA ASP A 111 19.86 -17.97 -6.04
C ASP A 111 18.96 -19.18 -5.75
N PRO A 112 19.53 -20.30 -5.28
CA PRO A 112 18.79 -21.55 -5.02
C PRO A 112 17.70 -21.41 -3.96
#